data_AF-A0A2W1U4H4-F1
#
_entry.id   AF-A0A2W1U4H4-F1
#
_cell.length_a   1.000
_cell.length_b   1.000
_cell.length_c   1.000
_cell.angle_alpha   90.00
_cell.angle_beta   90.00
_cell.angle_gamma   90.00
#
_symmetry.space_group_name_H-M   'P 1'
#
loop_
_entity.id
_entity.type
_entity.pdbx_description
1 polymer ?
#
loop_
_entity_poly.entity_id
_entity_poly.type
_entity_poly.pdbx_seq_one_letter_code
_entity_poly.pdbx_strand_id
1 'polypeptide(L)'
;MSGDAQRWLLGAVILLAVAALFVAMARTWRTRTRKQAEAVPPVRVPADLAPAVGSWDGFTVATTRADQPLERITAGGLGFRGRGGVTVHATGVVMRLAGTDDRWIARDAVRGADRSTWAIDRVVEPGGLVRLRWTATGAAGATDLDTYFRFPEGDAAALHALQGLTETGPQATAADAPRTAGEGKKA
;
A
#
# COMPACT_ATOMS: atom_id res chain seq x y z
N MET A 1 5.22 -12.93 -57.83
CA MET A 1 4.32 -13.07 -56.65
C MET A 1 3.17 -12.09 -56.85
N SER A 2 1.91 -12.56 -56.84
CA SER A 2 0.74 -11.67 -57.02
C SER A 2 0.66 -10.67 -55.87
N GLY A 3 0.20 -9.44 -56.15
CA GLY A 3 0.08 -8.37 -55.14
C GLY A 3 -0.76 -8.78 -53.92
N ASP A 4 -1.69 -9.72 -54.09
CA ASP A 4 -2.49 -10.27 -53.00
C ASP A 4 -1.65 -11.10 -52.02
N ALA A 5 -0.73 -11.94 -52.50
CA ALA A 5 0.11 -12.76 -51.64
C ALA A 5 1.00 -11.89 -50.73
N GLN A 6 1.51 -10.76 -51.24
CA GLN A 6 2.30 -9.82 -50.45
C GLN A 6 1.47 -9.09 -49.39
N ARG A 7 0.20 -8.76 -49.70
CA ARG A 7 -0.73 -8.15 -48.72
C ARG A 7 -1.11 -9.12 -47.61
N TRP A 8 -1.37 -10.40 -47.95
CA TRP A 8 -1.62 -11.46 -46.96
C TRP A 8 -0.41 -11.72 -46.07
N LEU A 9 0.81 -11.77 -46.64
CA LEU A 9 2.05 -11.91 -45.88
C LEU A 9 2.27 -10.73 -44.93
N LEU A 10 2.11 -9.50 -45.41
CA LEU A 10 2.22 -8.30 -44.57
C LEU A 10 1.20 -8.31 -43.43
N GLY A 11 -0.06 -8.66 -43.73
CA GLY A 11 -1.11 -8.81 -42.73
C GLY A 11 -0.77 -9.85 -41.66
N ALA A 12 -0.25 -11.01 -42.07
CA ALA A 12 0.17 -12.06 -41.14
C ALA A 12 1.33 -11.61 -40.23
N VAL A 13 2.32 -10.90 -40.77
CA VAL A 13 3.44 -10.35 -39.99
C VAL A 13 2.95 -9.32 -38.96
N ILE A 14 2.06 -8.42 -39.36
CA ILE A 14 1.47 -7.42 -38.44
C ILE A 14 0.69 -8.12 -37.33
N LEU A 15 -0.14 -9.12 -37.68
CA LEU A 15 -0.92 -9.87 -36.68
C LEU A 15 0.00 -10.59 -35.68
N LEU A 16 1.07 -11.23 -36.16
CA LEU A 16 2.06 -11.88 -35.30
C LEU A 16 2.78 -10.87 -34.39
N ALA A 17 3.15 -9.70 -34.91
CA ALA A 17 3.78 -8.65 -34.11
C ALA A 17 2.84 -8.14 -32.99
N VAL A 18 1.56 -7.92 -33.31
CA VAL A 18 0.53 -7.51 -32.33
C VAL A 18 0.31 -8.61 -31.29
N ALA A 19 0.21 -9.87 -31.71
CA ALA A 19 0.09 -11.00 -30.78
C ALA A 19 1.32 -11.11 -29.86
N ALA A 20 2.53 -10.98 -30.41
CA ALA A 20 3.76 -10.98 -29.63
C ALA A 20 3.80 -9.83 -28.61
N LEU A 21 3.32 -8.64 -28.99
CA LEU A 21 3.20 -7.49 -28.09
C LEU A 21 2.25 -7.78 -26.92
N PHE A 22 1.04 -8.31 -27.19
CA PHE A 22 0.10 -8.69 -26.14
C PHE A 22 0.68 -9.74 -25.20
N VAL A 23 1.40 -10.72 -25.73
CA VAL A 23 2.09 -11.73 -24.94
C VAL A 23 3.19 -11.12 -24.07
N ALA A 24 3.98 -10.19 -24.60
CA ALA A 24 5.02 -9.47 -23.85
C ALA A 24 4.42 -8.59 -22.73
N MET A 25 3.32 -7.89 -23.00
CA MET A 25 2.57 -7.11 -22.02
C MET A 25 2.03 -8.01 -20.89
N ALA A 26 1.40 -9.13 -21.25
CA ALA A 26 0.87 -10.09 -20.28
C ALA A 26 1.97 -10.69 -19.40
N ARG A 27 3.14 -11.05 -19.98
CA ARG A 27 4.30 -11.55 -19.22
C ARG A 27 4.86 -10.49 -18.28
N THR A 28 4.97 -9.25 -18.74
CA THR A 28 5.47 -8.13 -17.94
C THR A 28 4.55 -7.89 -16.74
N TRP A 29 3.24 -7.85 -16.97
CA TRP A 29 2.27 -7.65 -15.89
C TRP A 29 2.29 -8.79 -14.88
N ARG A 30 2.24 -10.05 -15.33
CA ARG A 30 2.34 -11.22 -14.44
C ARG A 30 3.62 -11.23 -13.60
N THR A 31 4.74 -10.84 -14.21
CA THR A 31 6.03 -10.78 -13.51
C THR A 31 6.05 -9.68 -12.45
N ARG A 32 5.47 -8.50 -12.75
CA ARG A 32 5.34 -7.41 -11.78
C ARG A 32 4.48 -7.80 -10.59
N THR A 33 3.29 -8.37 -10.83
CA THR A 33 2.39 -8.80 -9.76
C THR A 33 3.03 -9.86 -8.87
N ARG A 34 3.74 -10.83 -9.47
CA ARG A 34 4.44 -11.89 -8.73
C ARG A 34 5.57 -11.32 -7.86
N LYS A 35 6.45 -10.49 -8.44
CA LYS A 35 7.56 -9.86 -7.69
C LYS A 35 7.07 -9.03 -6.51
N GLN A 36 5.94 -8.34 -6.68
CA GLN A 36 5.34 -7.56 -5.61
C GLN A 36 4.76 -8.44 -4.50
N ALA A 37 4.15 -9.57 -4.84
CA ALA A 37 3.68 -10.56 -3.86
C ALA A 37 4.85 -11.19 -3.08
N GLU A 38 5.96 -11.48 -3.78
CA GLU A 38 7.20 -12.02 -3.18
C GLU A 38 7.88 -11.00 -2.25
N ALA A 39 7.82 -9.71 -2.58
CA ALA A 39 8.38 -8.63 -1.76
C ALA A 39 7.52 -8.33 -0.52
N VAL A 40 6.19 -8.48 -0.61
CA VAL A 40 5.23 -8.13 0.45
C VAL A 40 4.34 -9.34 0.80
N PRO A 41 4.91 -10.46 1.29
CA PRO A 41 4.12 -11.62 1.66
C PRO A 41 3.19 -11.29 2.85
N PRO A 42 1.98 -11.87 2.92
CA PRO A 42 1.15 -11.78 4.11
C PRO A 42 1.80 -12.56 5.26
N VAL A 43 1.87 -11.93 6.43
CA VAL A 43 2.32 -12.58 7.66
C VAL A 43 1.08 -12.98 8.45
N ARG A 44 0.98 -14.26 8.79
CA ARG A 44 -0.16 -14.79 9.56
C ARG A 44 -0.18 -14.21 10.96
N VAL A 45 -1.39 -14.01 11.47
CA VAL A 45 -1.62 -13.61 12.86
C VAL A 45 -1.16 -14.71 13.81
N PRO A 46 -0.27 -14.43 14.78
CA PRO A 46 0.10 -15.38 15.82
C PRO A 46 -1.12 -15.83 16.62
N ALA A 47 -1.15 -17.10 17.06
CA ALA A 47 -2.25 -17.62 17.87
C ALA A 47 -2.29 -16.97 19.28
N ASP A 48 -1.11 -16.70 19.84
CA ASP A 48 -0.95 -16.21 21.21
C ASP A 48 -0.66 -14.71 21.22
N LEU A 49 -1.67 -13.91 20.90
CA LEU A 49 -1.59 -12.46 21.03
C LEU A 49 -1.89 -12.01 22.46
N ALA A 50 -1.10 -11.04 22.94
CA ALA A 50 -1.42 -10.30 24.16
C ALA A 50 -2.80 -9.62 24.01
N PRO A 51 -3.47 -9.22 25.10
CA PRO A 51 -4.72 -8.48 25.03
C PRO A 51 -4.62 -7.26 24.10
N ALA A 52 -5.67 -7.03 23.31
CA ALA A 52 -5.73 -5.87 22.45
C ALA A 52 -5.80 -4.58 23.29
N VAL A 53 -4.98 -3.60 22.93
CA VAL A 53 -5.07 -2.22 23.43
C VAL A 53 -6.36 -1.58 22.91
N GLY A 54 -6.75 -1.92 21.68
CA GLY A 54 -8.02 -1.55 21.09
C GLY A 54 -8.19 -2.11 19.69
N SER A 55 -9.42 -2.02 19.18
CA SER A 55 -9.79 -2.44 17.84
C SER A 55 -10.66 -1.37 17.21
N TRP A 56 -10.32 -0.99 15.98
CA TRP A 56 -11.04 0.06 15.23
C TRP A 56 -11.39 -0.45 13.85
N ASP A 57 -12.69 -0.39 13.54
CA ASP A 57 -13.24 -0.70 12.24
C ASP A 57 -13.29 0.55 11.35
N GLY A 58 -13.02 0.36 10.06
CA GLY A 58 -13.08 1.43 9.10
C GLY A 58 -12.91 0.93 7.68
N PHE A 59 -12.20 1.73 6.89
CA PHE A 59 -11.91 1.41 5.50
C PHE A 59 -10.42 1.48 5.25
N THR A 60 -9.90 0.46 4.58
CA THR A 60 -8.57 0.53 3.98
C THR A 60 -8.69 1.22 2.63
N VAL A 61 -7.96 2.32 2.46
CA VAL A 61 -8.04 3.19 1.27
C VAL A 61 -7.02 2.73 0.23
N ALA A 62 -5.76 2.60 0.63
CA ALA A 62 -4.67 2.16 -0.22
C ALA A 62 -3.47 1.68 0.61
N THR A 63 -2.58 0.92 -0.03
CA THR A 63 -1.21 0.71 0.43
C THR A 63 -0.24 1.10 -0.68
N THR A 64 0.80 1.84 -0.35
CA THR A 64 1.85 2.28 -1.29
C THR A 64 3.23 1.94 -0.74
N ARG A 65 4.27 1.98 -1.58
CA ARG A 65 5.63 2.14 -1.05
C ARG A 65 5.73 3.45 -0.28
N ALA A 66 6.46 3.41 0.83
CA ALA A 66 6.76 4.61 1.59
C ALA A 66 7.52 5.61 0.71
N ASP A 67 7.21 6.90 0.88
CA ASP A 67 7.80 8.02 0.13
C ASP A 67 7.59 7.97 -1.41
N GLN A 68 6.80 7.01 -1.90
CA GLN A 68 6.44 6.83 -3.30
C GLN A 68 4.91 6.70 -3.43
N PRO A 69 4.17 7.80 -3.20
CA PRO A 69 2.70 7.75 -3.05
C PRO A 69 1.93 7.31 -4.29
N LEU A 70 2.55 7.33 -5.47
CA LEU A 70 1.95 6.84 -6.71
C LEU A 70 2.24 5.35 -6.96
N GLU A 71 3.11 4.74 -6.16
CA GLU A 71 3.51 3.34 -6.28
C GLU A 71 2.61 2.47 -5.40
N ARG A 72 1.47 2.07 -5.96
CA ARG A 72 0.47 1.26 -5.25
C ARG A 72 0.86 -0.21 -5.17
N ILE A 73 0.75 -0.77 -3.97
CA ILE A 73 0.84 -2.21 -3.74
C ILE A 73 -0.54 -2.83 -3.99
N THR A 74 -0.60 -3.69 -5.00
CA THR A 74 -1.80 -4.41 -5.47
C THR A 74 -1.79 -5.90 -5.13
N ALA A 75 -0.68 -6.41 -4.59
CA ALA A 75 -0.47 -7.83 -4.34
C ALA A 75 -0.63 -8.16 -2.85
N GLY A 76 -0.72 -9.46 -2.51
CA GLY A 76 -0.76 -9.90 -1.11
C GLY A 76 -1.96 -9.36 -0.33
N GLY A 77 -3.09 -9.14 -1.01
CA GLY A 77 -4.33 -8.62 -0.43
C GLY A 77 -4.43 -7.11 -0.28
N LEU A 78 -3.34 -6.37 -0.49
CA LEU A 78 -3.26 -4.93 -0.21
C LEU A 78 -3.88 -4.02 -1.30
N GLY A 79 -4.26 -4.61 -2.44
CA GLY A 79 -4.78 -3.86 -3.58
C GLY A 79 -6.24 -3.41 -3.43
N PHE A 80 -7.03 -4.12 -2.65
CA PHE A 80 -8.46 -3.88 -2.54
C PHE A 80 -8.78 -2.71 -1.61
N ARG A 81 -9.58 -1.76 -2.11
CA ARG A 81 -10.17 -0.72 -1.27
C ARG A 81 -11.49 -1.26 -0.70
N GLY A 82 -11.72 -1.14 0.59
CA GLY A 82 -12.93 -1.70 1.18
C GLY A 82 -12.95 -1.60 2.70
N ARG A 83 -13.85 -2.37 3.31
CA ARG A 83 -13.87 -2.52 4.77
C ARG A 83 -12.51 -3.04 5.24
N GLY A 84 -12.08 -2.56 6.39
CA GLY A 84 -10.85 -2.98 7.00
C GLY A 84 -10.75 -2.40 8.40
N GLY A 85 -9.54 -2.35 8.92
CA GLY A 85 -9.30 -1.77 10.22
C GLY A 85 -8.03 -2.32 10.83
N VAL A 86 -7.82 -1.93 12.08
CA VAL A 86 -6.65 -2.34 12.84
C VAL A 86 -7.08 -2.80 14.22
N THR A 87 -6.41 -3.83 14.73
CA THR A 87 -6.46 -4.23 16.13
C THR A 87 -5.04 -4.13 16.66
N VAL A 88 -4.84 -3.25 17.63
CA VAL A 88 -3.52 -2.91 18.15
C VAL A 88 -3.27 -3.73 19.42
N HIS A 89 -2.10 -4.35 19.50
CA HIS A 89 -1.59 -5.10 20.64
C HIS A 89 -0.26 -4.48 21.07
N ALA A 90 0.17 -4.71 22.31
CA ALA A 90 1.48 -4.22 22.77
C ALA A 90 2.67 -4.73 21.94
N THR A 91 2.50 -5.86 21.24
CA THR A 91 3.51 -6.53 20.43
C THR A 91 3.40 -6.27 18.92
N GLY A 92 2.37 -5.53 18.46
CA GLY A 92 2.16 -5.25 17.04
C GLY A 92 0.71 -4.96 16.68
N VAL A 93 0.40 -5.05 15.39
CA VAL A 93 -0.91 -4.71 14.83
C VAL A 93 -1.42 -5.87 13.98
N VAL A 94 -2.68 -6.23 14.20
CA VAL A 94 -3.46 -7.01 13.24
C VAL A 94 -4.12 -6.02 12.28
N MET A 95 -3.78 -6.10 11.00
CA MET A 95 -4.41 -5.35 9.92
C MET A 95 -5.46 -6.23 9.23
N ARG A 96 -6.69 -5.72 9.19
CA ARG A 96 -7.85 -6.40 8.61
C ARG A 96 -8.18 -5.77 7.27
N LEU A 97 -8.37 -6.60 6.25
CA LEU A 97 -8.58 -6.21 4.86
C LEU A 97 -9.75 -7.01 4.29
N ALA A 98 -10.74 -6.35 3.70
CA ALA A 98 -11.87 -7.05 3.12
C ALA A 98 -11.44 -8.02 2.01
N GLY A 99 -11.96 -9.25 2.09
CA GLY A 99 -11.74 -10.29 1.09
C GLY A 99 -10.41 -11.03 1.21
N THR A 100 -9.63 -10.80 2.29
CA THR A 100 -8.39 -11.54 2.57
C THR A 100 -8.26 -11.88 4.04
N ASP A 101 -7.38 -12.82 4.35
CA ASP A 101 -7.00 -13.12 5.73
C ASP A 101 -6.34 -11.91 6.40
N ASP A 102 -6.49 -11.85 7.71
CA ASP A 102 -5.85 -10.84 8.55
C ASP A 102 -4.32 -10.96 8.50
N ARG A 103 -3.67 -9.80 8.52
CA ARG A 103 -2.21 -9.69 8.45
C ARG A 103 -1.64 -9.20 9.78
N TRP A 104 -0.56 -9.84 10.22
CA TRP A 104 0.25 -9.36 11.34
C TRP A 104 1.34 -8.39 10.89
N ILE A 105 1.50 -7.31 11.64
CA ILE A 105 2.64 -6.39 11.57
C ILE A 105 3.25 -6.36 12.98
N ALA A 106 4.40 -7.00 13.14
CA ALA A 106 5.11 -6.99 14.41
C ALA A 106 5.56 -5.57 14.78
N ARG A 107 5.68 -5.29 16.08
CA ARG A 107 6.03 -3.95 16.59
C ARG A 107 7.33 -3.40 15.99
N ASP A 108 8.34 -4.23 15.85
CA ASP A 108 9.64 -3.89 15.25
C ASP A 108 9.55 -3.52 13.75
N ALA A 109 8.51 -4.01 13.07
CA ALA A 109 8.19 -3.63 11.71
C ALA A 109 7.38 -2.33 11.61
N VAL A 110 6.80 -1.82 12.70
CA VAL A 110 6.07 -0.55 12.70
C VAL A 110 7.06 0.62 12.74
N ARG A 111 6.89 1.57 11.81
CA ARG A 111 7.79 2.73 11.67
C ARG A 111 7.16 4.04 12.10
N GLY A 112 5.84 4.11 12.17
CA GLY A 112 5.12 5.27 12.68
C GLY A 112 3.67 5.29 12.23
N ALA A 113 2.90 6.20 12.83
CA ALA A 113 1.58 6.54 12.37
C ALA A 113 1.33 8.04 12.45
N ASP A 114 0.68 8.59 11.44
CA ASP A 114 0.40 10.00 11.30
C ASP A 114 -0.89 10.25 10.53
N ARG A 115 -1.28 11.53 10.44
CA ARG A 115 -2.46 11.94 9.68
C ARG A 115 -2.07 12.26 8.25
N SER A 116 -2.91 11.82 7.32
CA SER A 116 -2.83 12.22 5.92
C SER A 116 -4.17 12.78 5.43
N THR A 117 -4.08 13.66 4.44
CA THR A 117 -5.24 14.22 3.70
C THR A 117 -5.47 13.49 2.38
N TRP A 118 -4.48 12.75 1.90
CA TRP A 118 -4.52 12.13 0.58
C TRP A 118 -3.86 10.74 0.59
N ALA A 119 -4.35 9.90 -0.31
CA ALA A 119 -3.79 8.62 -0.70
C ALA A 119 -3.94 8.50 -2.23
N ILE A 120 -3.30 7.51 -2.84
CA ILE A 120 -3.45 7.30 -4.28
C ILE A 120 -4.94 7.17 -4.66
N ASP A 121 -5.34 7.90 -5.71
CA ASP A 121 -6.71 7.96 -6.23
C ASP A 121 -7.77 8.50 -5.24
N ARG A 122 -7.37 9.08 -4.09
CA ARG A 122 -8.30 9.56 -3.07
C ARG A 122 -7.78 10.76 -2.27
N VAL A 123 -8.57 11.84 -2.25
CA VAL A 123 -8.38 12.98 -1.35
C VAL A 123 -9.57 13.06 -0.40
N VAL A 124 -9.32 13.48 0.84
CA VAL A 124 -10.34 13.66 1.87
C VAL A 124 -10.16 15.00 2.58
N GLU A 125 -10.98 15.30 3.58
CA GLU A 125 -10.82 16.43 4.48
C GLU A 125 -9.44 16.44 5.16
N PRO A 126 -8.91 17.63 5.54
CA PRO A 126 -7.58 17.74 6.15
C PRO A 126 -7.37 16.79 7.33
N GLY A 127 -6.38 15.91 7.21
CA GLY A 127 -6.03 14.93 8.24
C GLY A 127 -7.07 13.82 8.47
N GLY A 128 -8.01 13.62 7.53
CA GLY A 128 -9.08 12.62 7.63
C GLY A 128 -8.67 11.18 7.31
N LEU A 129 -7.38 10.90 7.11
CA LEU A 129 -6.82 9.56 7.00
C LEU A 129 -5.80 9.33 8.13
N VAL A 130 -5.74 8.08 8.59
CA VAL A 130 -4.63 7.58 9.40
C VAL A 130 -3.70 6.80 8.49
N ARG A 131 -2.44 7.22 8.42
CA ARG A 131 -1.37 6.49 7.73
C ARG A 131 -0.61 5.66 8.75
N LEU A 132 -0.47 4.36 8.47
CA LEU A 132 0.43 3.46 9.17
C LEU A 132 1.64 3.20 8.27
N ARG A 133 2.83 3.59 8.72
CA ARG A 133 4.10 3.27 8.08
C ARG A 133 4.69 2.02 8.70
N TRP A 134 5.05 1.04 7.88
CA TRP A 134 5.55 -0.26 8.33
C TRP A 134 6.47 -0.91 7.30
N THR A 135 7.28 -1.88 7.72
CA THR A 135 8.18 -2.65 6.86
C THR A 135 7.63 -4.04 6.64
N ALA A 136 7.44 -4.45 5.39
CA ALA A 136 7.27 -5.85 5.03
C ALA A 136 8.64 -6.48 4.73
N THR A 137 8.89 -7.69 5.20
CA THR A 137 10.09 -8.45 4.82
C THR A 137 9.67 -9.64 3.99
N GLY A 138 10.11 -9.68 2.73
CA GLY A 138 9.84 -10.75 1.79
C GLY A 138 11.11 -11.32 1.16
N ALA A 139 10.95 -12.10 0.09
CA ALA A 139 12.08 -12.71 -0.62
C ALA A 139 13.02 -11.66 -1.28
N ALA A 140 12.49 -10.47 -1.57
CA ALA A 140 13.25 -9.34 -2.10
C ALA A 140 13.91 -8.47 -1.01
N GLY A 141 13.75 -8.83 0.28
CA GLY A 141 14.22 -8.06 1.43
C GLY A 141 13.15 -7.18 2.06
N ALA A 142 13.59 -6.21 2.87
CA ALA A 142 12.74 -5.26 3.56
C ALA A 142 12.18 -4.21 2.57
N THR A 143 10.88 -3.96 2.63
CA THR A 143 10.16 -2.96 1.85
C THR A 143 9.31 -2.11 2.77
N ASP A 144 9.57 -0.80 2.80
CA ASP A 144 8.77 0.14 3.58
C ASP A 144 7.49 0.52 2.83
N LEU A 145 6.39 0.54 3.56
CA LEU A 145 5.04 0.67 3.06
C LEU A 145 4.26 1.69 3.90
N ASP A 146 3.37 2.40 3.23
CA ASP A 146 2.37 3.27 3.84
C ASP A 146 0.99 2.69 3.57
N THR A 147 0.24 2.34 4.62
CA THR A 147 -1.16 1.91 4.52
C THR A 147 -2.08 2.97 5.10
N TYR A 148 -3.11 3.35 4.34
CA TYR A 148 -4.02 4.44 4.68
C TYR A 148 -5.39 3.89 5.08
N PHE A 149 -5.88 4.36 6.22
CA PHE A 149 -7.17 4.01 6.78
C PHE A 149 -8.06 5.23 6.96
N ARG A 150 -9.37 5.01 6.88
CA ARG A 150 -10.38 5.99 7.26
C ARG A 150 -11.31 5.36 8.30
N PHE A 151 -11.40 5.99 9.47
CA PHE A 151 -12.24 5.52 10.59
C PHE A 151 -13.47 6.44 10.72
N PRO A 152 -14.68 5.99 10.35
CA PRO A 152 -15.87 6.84 10.36
C PRO A 152 -16.36 7.20 11.77
N GLU A 153 -16.07 6.36 12.75
CA GLU A 153 -16.49 6.54 14.16
C GLU A 153 -15.48 7.34 14.99
N GLY A 154 -14.42 7.83 14.36
CA GLY A 154 -13.33 8.57 15.00
C GLY A 154 -11.98 7.87 14.84
N ASP A 155 -10.95 8.67 14.58
CA ASP A 155 -9.61 8.18 14.24
C ASP A 155 -8.55 8.46 15.32
N ALA A 156 -8.84 9.36 16.26
CA ALA A 156 -7.86 9.82 17.24
C ALA A 156 -7.36 8.69 18.16
N ALA A 157 -8.26 7.83 18.64
CA ALA A 157 -7.90 6.70 19.48
C ALA A 157 -7.08 5.65 18.71
N ALA A 158 -7.45 5.37 17.45
CA ALA A 158 -6.71 4.46 16.57
C ALA A 158 -5.29 5.00 16.30
N LEU A 159 -5.18 6.29 15.95
CA LEU A 159 -3.90 6.95 15.71
C LEU A 159 -3.01 6.90 16.95
N HIS A 160 -3.53 7.27 18.11
CA HIS A 160 -2.78 7.25 19.37
C HIS A 160 -2.28 5.84 19.72
N ALA A 161 -3.14 4.82 19.56
CA ALA A 161 -2.73 3.44 19.81
C ALA A 161 -1.61 2.98 18.87
N LEU A 162 -1.66 3.36 17.59
CA LEU A 162 -0.59 3.06 16.62
C LEU A 162 0.70 3.80 16.93
N GLN A 163 0.63 5.08 17.34
CA GLN A 163 1.79 5.89 17.73
C GLN A 163 2.50 5.32 18.98
N GLY A 164 1.73 4.80 19.94
CA GLY A 164 2.27 4.14 21.13
C GLY A 164 3.17 2.93 20.84
N LEU A 165 3.10 2.34 19.63
CA LEU A 165 4.00 1.25 19.23
C LEU A 165 5.43 1.75 18.97
N THR A 166 5.57 2.98 18.45
CA THR A 166 6.87 3.58 18.09
C THR A 166 7.49 4.43 19.18
N GLU A 167 6.69 5.04 20.06
CA GLU A 167 7.21 5.96 21.10
C GLU A 167 8.06 5.28 22.18
N THR A 168 8.04 3.95 22.26
CA THR A 168 8.93 3.18 23.14
C THR A 168 10.26 2.77 22.46
N GLY A 169 10.56 3.29 21.26
CA GLY A 169 11.84 3.12 20.54
C GLY A 169 12.44 4.46 20.08
N PRO A 170 13.74 4.53 19.71
CA PRO A 170 14.43 5.80 19.47
C PRO A 170 13.80 6.60 18.32
N GLN A 171 13.42 7.84 18.62
CA GLN A 171 12.73 8.78 17.72
C GLN A 171 13.56 9.06 16.46
N ALA A 172 13.02 8.70 15.29
CA ALA A 172 13.47 9.27 14.02
C ALA A 172 12.73 10.60 13.80
N THR A 173 13.50 11.68 13.84
CA THR A 173 13.07 13.08 13.75
C THR A 173 12.27 13.41 12.50
N ALA A 174 11.26 14.25 12.71
CA ALA A 174 10.40 14.95 11.76
C ALA A 174 11.02 15.40 10.43
N ALA A 175 10.31 15.15 9.33
CA ALA A 175 10.18 16.08 8.21
C ALA A 175 9.05 15.63 7.26
N ASP A 176 7.87 16.26 7.37
CA ASP A 176 7.24 16.86 6.17
C ASP A 176 6.21 17.90 6.61
N ALA A 177 6.62 19.16 6.63
CA ALA A 177 5.70 20.29 6.61
C ALA A 177 5.30 20.53 5.15
N PRO A 178 4.02 20.84 4.85
CA PRO A 178 3.62 21.09 3.48
C PRO A 178 4.37 22.31 2.93
N ARG A 179 5.22 22.11 1.92
CA ARG A 179 5.74 23.22 1.12
C ARG A 179 4.57 23.81 0.33
N THR A 180 4.03 24.92 0.81
CA THR A 180 3.23 25.84 0.00
C THR A 180 4.13 26.42 -1.08
N ALA A 181 4.03 25.89 -2.29
CA ALA A 181 4.59 26.50 -3.48
C ALA A 181 3.68 27.68 -3.91
N GLY A 182 4.26 28.89 -3.98
CA GLY A 182 3.76 29.94 -4.87
C GLY A 182 3.21 31.21 -4.23
N GLU A 183 4.00 31.91 -3.42
CA GLU A 183 3.82 33.36 -3.24
C GLU A 183 4.63 34.08 -4.34
N GLY A 184 3.96 34.42 -5.44
CA GLY A 184 4.50 35.32 -6.46
C GLY A 184 4.32 36.77 -6.03
N LYS A 185 5.39 37.40 -5.52
CA LYS A 185 5.42 38.84 -5.20
C LYS A 185 5.94 39.66 -6.39
N LYS A 186 5.02 40.44 -6.96
CA LYS A 186 5.11 41.81 -7.54
C LYS A 186 6.13 42.14 -8.63
N ALA A 187 5.62 42.76 -9.70
CA ALA A 187 5.92 44.15 -10.02
C ALA A 187 4.59 44.91 -10.11
#